data_AF-A0A947RDD3-F1
#
_entry.id   AF-A0A947RDD3-F1
#
_cell.length_a   1.000
_cell.length_b   1.000
_cell.length_c   1.000
_cell.angle_alpha   90.00
_cell.angle_beta   90.00
_cell.angle_gamma   90.00
#
_symmetry.space_group_name_H-M   'P 1'
#
loop_
_entity.id
_entity.type
_entity.pdbx_description
1 polymer ?
#
loop_
_entity_poly.entity_id
_entity_poly.type
_entity_poly.pdbx_seq_one_letter_code
_entity_poly.pdbx_strand_id
1 'polypeptide(L)' 'MDRKAQFYKTYANLPLGARNEIIVVIDGEPLTWHSAKVEIDSDTDKVVEILDKLKQVGILK' A
#
# COMPACT_ATOMS: atom_id res chain seq x y z
N MET A 1 11.23 -1.83 11.43
CA MET A 1 10.98 -0.64 10.59
C MET A 1 9.49 -0.35 10.64
N ASP A 2 9.11 0.91 10.72
CA ASP A 2 7.72 1.34 10.56
C ASP A 2 7.15 0.80 9.23
N ARG A 3 5.93 0.24 9.26
CA ARG A 3 5.28 -0.36 8.08
C ARG A 3 5.09 0.67 6.96
N LYS A 4 4.82 1.92 7.33
CA LYS A 4 4.72 3.04 6.41
C LYS A 4 6.06 3.29 5.70
N ALA A 5 7.17 3.28 6.44
CA ALA A 5 8.52 3.37 5.87
C ALA A 5 8.86 2.20 4.92
N GLN A 6 8.44 0.97 5.24
CA GLN A 6 8.64 -0.19 4.35
C GLN A 6 7.84 -0.07 3.04
N PHE A 7 6.59 0.38 3.14
CA PHE A 7 5.76 0.66 1.97
C PHE A 7 6.42 1.70 1.07
N TYR A 8 6.85 2.84 1.62
CA TYR A 8 7.49 3.89 0.84
C TYR A 8 8.80 3.45 0.21
N LYS A 9 9.60 2.65 0.92
CA LYS A 9 10.82 2.06 0.34
C LYS A 9 10.48 1.19 -0.88
N THR A 10 9.43 0.39 -0.81
CA THR A 10 9.00 -0.45 -1.93
C THR A 10 8.46 0.41 -3.07
N TYR A 11 7.54 1.33 -2.77
CA TYR A 11 6.92 2.24 -3.73
C TYR A 11 7.93 3.09 -4.50
N ALA A 12 8.96 3.61 -3.81
CA ALA A 12 10.01 4.43 -4.43
C ALA A 12 10.82 3.67 -5.49
N ASN A 13 10.92 2.34 -5.37
CA ASN A 13 11.65 1.49 -6.32
C ASN A 13 10.78 0.99 -7.49
N LEU A 14 9.47 1.29 -7.49
CA LEU A 14 8.58 0.84 -8.56
C LEU A 14 8.70 1.71 -9.82
N PRO A 15 8.79 1.09 -11.01
CA PRO A 15 8.57 1.77 -12.28
C PRO A 15 7.19 2.44 -12.32
N LEU A 16 7.04 3.52 -13.08
CA LEU A 16 5.78 4.27 -13.16
C LEU A 16 4.58 3.40 -13.58
N GLY A 17 4.78 2.46 -14.52
CA GLY A 17 3.71 1.56 -14.96
C GLY A 17 3.23 0.61 -13.87
N ALA A 18 4.16 0.07 -13.06
CA ALA A 18 3.85 -0.85 -11.97
C ALA A 18 3.04 -0.17 -10.84
N ARG A 19 3.05 1.17 -10.75
CA ARG A 19 2.26 1.89 -9.75
C ARG A 19 0.75 1.77 -9.95
N ASN A 20 0.31 1.38 -11.15
CA ASN A 20 -1.11 1.17 -11.46
C ASN A 20 -1.55 -0.29 -11.26
N GLU A 21 -0.64 -1.18 -10.87
CA GLU A 21 -0.98 -2.58 -10.58
C GLU A 21 -1.75 -2.69 -9.27
N ILE A 22 -2.76 -3.56 -9.26
CA ILE A 22 -3.57 -3.88 -8.08
C ILE A 22 -2.72 -4.74 -7.14
N ILE A 23 -2.66 -4.34 -5.87
CA ILE A 23 -1.85 -5.03 -4.84
C ILE A 23 -2.67 -5.67 -3.75
N VAL A 24 -3.90 -5.22 -3.55
CA VAL A 24 -4.77 -5.70 -2.48
C VAL A 24 -6.23 -5.37 -2.79
N VAL A 25 -7.15 -6.12 -2.20
CA VAL A 25 -8.59 -5.81 -2.19
C VAL A 25 -9.01 -5.56 -0.75
N ILE A 26 -9.63 -4.41 -0.48
CA ILE A 26 -10.14 -3.99 0.83
C ILE A 26 -11.61 -3.62 0.64
N ASP A 27 -12.50 -4.19 1.46
CA ASP A 27 -13.96 -4.00 1.34
C ASP A 27 -14.55 -4.28 -0.06
N GLY A 28 -13.91 -5.16 -0.83
CA GLY A 28 -14.32 -5.48 -2.20
C GLY A 28 -13.82 -4.49 -3.26
N GLU A 29 -13.11 -3.43 -2.86
CA GLU A 29 -12.48 -2.48 -3.77
C GLU A 29 -11.01 -2.81 -4.02
N PRO A 30 -10.57 -2.88 -5.29
CA PRO A 30 -9.16 -3.11 -5.61
C PRO A 30 -8.35 -1.84 -5.37
N LEU A 31 -7.25 -1.97 -4.63
CA LEU A 31 -6.29 -0.89 -4.39
C LEU A 31 -5.02 -1.12 -5.21
N THR A 32 -4.60 -0.09 -5.93
CA THR A 32 -3.31 -0.06 -6.63
C THR A 32 -2.20 0.45 -5.73
N TRP A 33 -0.93 0.28 -6.12
CA TRP A 33 0.19 0.96 -5.46
C TRP A 33 0.00 2.48 -5.36
N HIS A 34 -0.48 3.12 -6.43
CA HIS A 34 -0.72 4.56 -6.44
C HIS A 34 -1.82 4.97 -5.47
N SER A 35 -2.98 4.30 -5.53
CA SER A 35 -4.11 4.57 -4.64
C SER A 35 -3.74 4.31 -3.18
N ALA A 36 -3.04 3.20 -2.89
CA ALA A 36 -2.54 2.91 -1.55
C ALA A 36 -1.61 4.01 -1.02
N LYS A 37 -0.74 4.55 -1.86
CA LYS A 37 0.17 5.64 -1.49
C LYS A 37 -0.59 6.93 -1.17
N VAL A 38 -1.63 7.26 -1.94
CA VAL A 38 -2.51 8.42 -1.68
C VAL A 38 -3.24 8.26 -0.34
N GLU A 39 -3.78 7.08 -0.05
CA GLU A 39 -4.46 6.79 1.22
C GLU A 39 -3.48 6.86 2.40
N ILE A 40 -2.30 6.25 2.29
CA ILE A 40 -1.25 6.26 3.32
C ILE A 40 -0.73 7.69 3.60
N ASP A 41 -0.71 8.55 2.58
CA ASP A 41 -0.37 9.97 2.73
C ASP A 41 -1.48 10.78 3.43
N SER A 42 -2.72 10.28 3.45
CA SER A 42 -3.90 10.97 3.98
C SER A 42 -4.14 10.76 5.48
N ASP A 43 -3.31 9.95 6.17
CA ASP A 43 -3.34 9.68 7.63
C ASP A 43 -4.74 9.44 8.21
N THR A 44 -5.54 8.63 7.52
CA THR A 44 -6.86 8.17 7.97
C THR A 44 -6.77 6.83 8.71
N ASP A 45 -7.82 6.43 9.44
CA ASP A 45 -7.87 5.11 10.10
C ASP A 45 -7.69 3.94 9.10
N LYS A 46 -8.04 4.16 7.82
CA LYS A 46 -7.83 3.20 6.73
C LYS A 46 -6.36 2.89 6.49
N VAL A 47 -5.44 3.78 6.86
CA VAL A 47 -4.00 3.55 6.70
C VAL A 47 -3.52 2.33 7.48
N VAL A 48 -4.03 2.16 8.70
CA VAL A 48 -3.67 1.00 9.54
C VAL A 48 -4.15 -0.29 8.88
N GLU A 49 -5.40 -0.29 8.42
CA GLU A 49 -5.99 -1.44 7.72
C GLU A 49 -5.23 -1.80 6.44
N ILE A 50 -4.90 -0.80 5.60
CA ILE A 50 -4.12 -1.00 4.38
C ILE A 50 -2.76 -1.62 4.71
N LEU A 51 -2.02 -1.05 5.66
CA LEU A 51 -0.69 -1.54 6.03
C LEU A 51 -0.73 -2.94 6.65
N ASP A 52 -1.74 -3.25 7.45
CA ASP A 52 -1.95 -4.59 8.00
C ASP A 52 -2.32 -5.60 6.91
N LYS A 53 -3.20 -5.22 5.98
CA LYS A 53 -3.58 -6.09 4.88
C LYS A 53 -2.40 -6.39 3.96
N LEU A 54 -1.60 -5.37 3.62
CA LEU A 54 -0.38 -5.54 2.82
C LEU A 54 0.66 -6.42 3.51
N LYS A 55 0.73 -6.40 4.85
CA LYS A 55 1.53 -7.35 5.61
C LYS A 55 0.96 -8.77 5.56
N GLN A 56 -0.35 -8.92 5.73
CA GLN A 56 -1.02 -10.24 5.69
C GLN A 56 -0.81 -10.96 4.36
N VAL A 57 -0.82 -10.23 3.23
CA VAL A 57 -0.57 -10.79 1.90
C VAL A 57 0.92 -10.91 1.54
N GLY A 58 1.83 -10.56 2.46
CA GLY A 58 3.27 -10.73 2.30
C GLY A 58 3.98 -9.67 1.45
N ILE A 59 3.31 -8.55 1.14
CA ILE A 59 3.92 -7.43 0.41
C ILE A 59 4.85 -6.63 1.33
N LEU A 60 4.46 -6.46 2.59
CA LEU A 60 5.30 -5.84 3.64
C LEU A 60 5.81 -6.93 4.61
N LYS A 61 7.00 -6.74 5.18
CA LYS A 61 7.63 -7.69 6.10
C LYS A 61 7.46 -7.29 7.58
#